data_AF-A0A7S1TP12-F1
#
_entry.id   AF-A0A7S1TP12-F1
#
_cell.length_a   1.000
_cell.length_b   1.000
_cell.length_c   1.000
_cell.angle_alpha   90.00
_cell.angle_beta   90.00
_cell.angle_gamma   90.00
#
_symmetry.space_group_name_H-M   'P 1'
#
loop_
_entity.id
_entity.type
_entity.pdbx_description
1 polymer ?
#
loop_
_entity_poly.entity_id
_entity_poly.type
_entity_poly.pdbx_seq_one_letter_code
_entity_poly.pdbx_strand_id
1 'polypeptide(L)'
;FDRVLLDPPCSALGLRPRLEVETTTEDLANAEKAQRNLAFSAVYLLRVGGLLAYSTCTISPKENEDMVRHILDAFPCMSLLDAHARLDGSAPNRCPGLAGSLSDEERAKVIRFDPCVDDLHTGFFLALFEKTESVLGAAEEEPSPSPNPNPNPNPNPNANPYPNAPL
;
A
#
# COMPACT_ATOMS: atom_id res chain seq x y z
N PHE A 1 -8.24 -5.93 1.38
CA PHE A 1 -7.66 -6.41 0.12
C PHE A 1 -6.60 -7.46 0.39
N ASP A 2 -6.57 -8.55 -0.38
CA ASP A 2 -5.54 -9.59 -0.28
C ASP A 2 -4.18 -9.13 -0.82
N ARG A 3 -4.20 -8.27 -1.84
CA ARG A 3 -3.00 -7.73 -2.48
C ARG A 3 -3.22 -6.27 -2.86
N VAL A 4 -2.21 -5.45 -2.67
CA VAL A 4 -2.18 -4.04 -3.09
C VAL A 4 -0.88 -3.79 -3.85
N LEU A 5 -0.99 -3.17 -5.02
CA LEU A 5 0.14 -2.59 -5.75
C LEU A 5 0.12 -1.09 -5.51
N LEU A 6 1.20 -0.57 -4.94
CA LEU A 6 1.45 0.84 -4.75
C LEU A 6 2.58 1.26 -5.69
N ASP A 7 2.19 1.85 -6.81
CA ASP A 7 3.08 2.51 -7.78
C ASP A 7 2.78 4.03 -7.76
N PRO A 8 3.29 4.75 -6.75
CA PRO A 8 2.94 6.15 -6.55
C PRO A 8 3.68 7.07 -7.53
N PRO A 9 3.17 8.30 -7.73
CA PRO A 9 3.94 9.33 -8.40
C PRO A 9 5.32 9.52 -7.72
N CYS A 10 6.37 9.44 -8.53
CA CYS A 10 7.75 9.60 -8.09
C CYS A 10 8.48 10.66 -8.92
N SER A 11 9.68 11.05 -8.49
CA SER A 11 10.52 12.02 -9.21
C SER A 11 10.92 11.59 -10.62
N ALA A 12 10.75 10.30 -10.94
CA ALA A 12 11.02 9.71 -12.24
C ALA A 12 12.47 9.91 -12.74
N LEU A 13 13.42 10.04 -11.81
CA LEU A 13 14.85 10.21 -12.13
C LEU A 13 15.48 8.98 -12.80
N GLY A 14 14.80 7.83 -12.80
CA GLY A 14 15.24 6.61 -13.47
C GLY A 14 14.94 6.58 -14.97
N LEU A 15 14.09 7.48 -15.49
CA LEU A 15 13.69 7.53 -16.89
C LEU A 15 14.83 8.06 -17.80
N ARG A 16 15.34 7.25 -18.75
CA ARG A 16 16.30 7.66 -19.81
C ARG A 16 15.62 8.49 -20.92
N PRO A 17 16.41 9.13 -21.81
CA PRO A 17 16.81 10.53 -21.71
C PRO A 17 15.62 11.50 -21.82
N ARG A 18 15.42 12.33 -20.81
CA ARG A 18 14.61 13.55 -20.93
C ARG A 18 15.50 14.70 -21.40
N LEU A 19 15.00 15.50 -22.32
CA LEU A 19 15.71 16.69 -22.84
C LEU A 19 16.04 17.70 -21.72
N GLU A 20 15.21 17.75 -20.69
CA GLU A 20 15.39 18.58 -19.50
C GLU A 20 14.68 17.92 -18.32
N VAL A 21 15.30 17.93 -17.15
CA VAL A 21 14.70 17.50 -15.89
C VAL A 21 14.78 18.68 -14.93
N GLU A 22 13.71 19.47 -14.87
CA GLU A 22 13.54 20.50 -13.84
C GLU A 22 12.93 19.86 -12.59
N THR A 23 13.73 19.04 -11.88
CA THR A 23 13.32 18.50 -10.58
C THR A 23 14.03 19.28 -9.48
N THR A 24 13.27 20.00 -8.66
CA THR A 24 13.81 20.71 -7.51
C THR A 24 13.90 19.81 -6.28
N THR A 25 14.66 20.25 -5.28
CA THR A 25 14.69 19.55 -3.97
C THR A 25 13.33 19.56 -3.27
N GLU A 26 12.51 20.58 -3.52
CA GLU A 26 11.13 20.67 -3.02
C GLU A 26 10.24 19.62 -3.69
N ASP A 27 10.38 19.40 -5.01
CA ASP A 27 9.63 18.37 -5.73
C ASP A 27 9.95 16.97 -5.20
N LEU A 28 11.22 16.68 -4.91
CA LEU A 28 11.64 15.42 -4.29
C LEU A 28 10.99 15.22 -2.92
N ALA A 29 10.97 16.26 -2.08
CA ALA A 29 10.36 16.18 -0.76
C ALA A 29 8.83 16.04 -0.83
N ASN A 30 8.19 16.69 -1.80
CA ASN A 30 6.76 16.57 -2.04
C ASN A 30 6.38 15.16 -2.54
N ALA A 31 7.18 14.59 -3.45
CA ALA A 31 7.02 13.22 -3.91
C ALA A 31 7.14 12.22 -2.75
N GLU A 32 8.22 12.32 -1.95
CA GLU A 32 8.42 11.49 -0.75
C GLU A 32 7.22 11.58 0.21
N LYS A 33 6.73 12.79 0.49
CA LYS A 33 5.57 13.00 1.36
C LYS A 33 4.30 12.37 0.79
N ALA A 34 4.05 12.52 -0.50
CA ALA A 34 2.90 11.92 -1.17
C ALA A 34 2.97 10.38 -1.12
N GLN A 35 4.14 9.81 -1.39
CA GLN A 35 4.39 8.36 -1.32
C GLN A 35 4.10 7.82 0.08
N ARG A 36 4.54 8.51 1.14
CA ARG A 36 4.25 8.12 2.54
C ARG A 36 2.77 8.12 2.86
N ASN A 37 2.03 9.14 2.43
CA ASN A 37 0.58 9.19 2.63
C ASN A 37 -0.14 8.06 1.90
N LEU A 38 0.28 7.74 0.67
CA LEU A 38 -0.30 6.63 -0.10
C LEU A 38 0.05 5.27 0.53
N ALA A 39 1.26 5.11 1.06
CA ALA A 39 1.68 3.91 1.79
C ALA A 39 0.83 3.67 3.03
N PHE A 40 0.52 4.73 3.79
CA PHE A 40 -0.43 4.64 4.91
C PHE A 40 -1.78 4.05 4.46
N SER A 41 -2.39 4.62 3.41
CA SER A 41 -3.66 4.10 2.90
C SER A 41 -3.54 2.65 2.44
N ALA A 42 -2.47 2.29 1.73
CA ALA A 42 -2.23 0.93 1.24
C ALA A 42 -2.17 -0.10 2.38
N VAL A 43 -1.44 0.21 3.46
CA VAL A 43 -1.31 -0.67 4.64
C VAL A 43 -2.65 -0.86 5.37
N TYR A 44 -3.45 0.20 5.47
CA TYR A 44 -4.79 0.10 6.08
C TYR A 44 -5.76 -0.74 5.26
N LEU A 45 -5.70 -0.66 3.94
CA LEU A 45 -6.55 -1.43 3.03
C LEU A 45 -6.22 -2.92 3.00
N LEU A 46 -5.00 -3.31 3.41
CA LEU A 46 -4.60 -4.72 3.47
C LEU A 46 -5.24 -5.45 4.65
N ARG A 47 -5.70 -6.67 4.39
CA ARG A 47 -6.03 -7.62 5.47
C ARG A 47 -4.75 -8.20 6.07
N VAL A 48 -4.86 -8.82 7.25
CA VAL A 48 -3.80 -9.68 7.79
C VAL A 48 -3.51 -10.84 6.82
N GLY A 49 -2.24 -11.12 6.59
CA GLY A 49 -1.70 -12.00 5.54
C GLY A 49 -1.73 -11.40 4.13
N GLY A 50 -2.15 -10.14 3.99
CA GLY A 50 -2.20 -9.45 2.70
C GLY A 50 -0.82 -8.96 2.26
N LEU A 51 -0.61 -8.84 0.95
CA LEU A 51 0.68 -8.44 0.36
C LEU A 51 0.64 -7.02 -0.21
N LEU A 52 1.67 -6.22 0.12
CA LEU A 52 1.94 -4.93 -0.51
C LEU A 52 3.12 -5.07 -1.47
N ALA A 53 2.94 -4.70 -2.73
CA ALA A 53 4.05 -4.40 -3.63
C ALA A 53 4.22 -2.89 -3.71
N TYR A 54 5.42 -2.40 -3.42
CA TYR A 54 5.81 -1.00 -3.60
C TYR A 54 6.79 -0.90 -4.76
N SER A 55 6.53 -0.03 -5.73
CA SER A 55 7.42 0.19 -6.86
C SER A 55 7.60 1.66 -7.19
N THR A 56 8.73 2.02 -7.77
CA THR A 56 8.97 3.37 -8.32
C THR A 56 9.83 3.28 -9.58
N CYS A 57 9.75 4.30 -10.44
CA CYS A 57 10.65 4.49 -11.59
C CYS A 57 11.72 5.56 -11.32
N THR A 58 12.24 5.61 -10.08
CA THR A 58 13.30 6.53 -9.68
C THR A 58 14.51 5.81 -9.10
N ILE A 59 15.69 6.42 -9.23
CA ILE A 59 16.94 5.96 -8.61
C ILE A 59 17.17 6.57 -7.22
N SER A 60 16.31 7.51 -6.79
CA SER A 60 16.43 8.26 -5.54
C SER A 60 16.32 7.33 -4.32
N PRO A 61 17.34 7.24 -3.46
CA PRO A 61 17.27 6.42 -2.25
C PRO A 61 16.16 6.88 -1.28
N LYS A 62 15.85 8.18 -1.27
CA LYS A 62 14.80 8.78 -0.43
C LYS A 62 13.39 8.26 -0.75
N GLU A 63 13.16 7.94 -2.01
CA GLU A 63 11.87 7.43 -2.49
C GLU A 63 11.84 5.89 -2.47
N ASN A 64 12.99 5.26 -2.22
CA ASN A 64 13.18 3.82 -2.34
C ASN A 64 13.51 3.21 -0.98
N GLU A 65 14.78 3.05 -0.65
CA GLU A 65 15.25 2.45 0.60
C GLU A 65 14.70 3.17 1.85
N ASP A 66 14.64 4.51 1.82
CA ASP A 66 14.09 5.29 2.94
C ASP A 66 12.57 5.12 3.07
N MET A 67 11.86 4.87 1.96
CA MET A 67 10.43 4.55 1.98
C MET A 67 10.19 3.16 2.57
N VAL A 68 11.05 2.19 2.25
CA VAL A 68 11.01 0.86 2.88
C VAL A 68 11.24 0.98 4.39
N ARG A 69 12.28 1.70 4.80
CA ARG A 69 12.55 1.96 6.23
C ARG A 69 11.36 2.64 6.90
N HIS A 70 10.77 3.65 6.25
CA HIS A 70 9.59 4.35 6.76
C HIS A 70 8.40 3.40 6.98
N ILE A 71 8.11 2.49 6.03
CA ILE A 71 7.02 1.51 6.18
C ILE A 71 7.28 0.61 7.40
N LEU A 72 8.49 0.08 7.52
CA LEU A 72 8.84 -0.84 8.61
C LEU A 72 8.82 -0.16 9.99
N ASP A 73 9.20 1.12 10.06
CA ASP A 73 9.17 1.89 11.31
C ASP A 73 7.75 2.37 11.68
N ALA A 74 7.00 2.88 10.71
CA ALA A 74 5.66 3.43 10.94
C ALA A 74 4.61 2.34 11.13
N PHE A 75 4.81 1.15 10.56
CA PHE A 75 3.87 0.05 10.61
C PHE A 75 4.54 -1.24 11.10
N PRO A 76 4.62 -1.47 12.43
CA PRO A 76 5.17 -2.70 13.01
C PRO A 76 4.45 -3.98 12.55
N CYS A 77 3.22 -3.85 12.06
CA CYS A 77 2.45 -4.94 11.46
C CYS A 77 2.88 -5.31 10.02
N MET A 78 3.88 -4.64 9.46
CA MET A 78 4.41 -4.92 8.12
C MET A 78 5.78 -5.59 8.22
N SER A 79 5.96 -6.68 7.49
CA SER A 79 7.23 -7.40 7.38
C SER A 79 7.74 -7.37 5.95
N LEU A 80 9.05 -7.12 5.77
CA LEU A 80 9.70 -7.13 4.47
C LEU A 80 9.94 -8.57 4.00
N LEU A 81 9.47 -8.87 2.79
CA LEU A 81 9.67 -10.16 2.14
C LEU A 81 10.80 -10.09 1.12
N ASP A 82 11.43 -11.25 0.89
CA ASP A 82 12.43 -11.41 -0.17
C ASP A 82 11.75 -11.33 -1.55
N ALA A 83 11.91 -10.19 -2.23
CA ALA A 83 11.40 -9.96 -3.56
C ALA A 83 12.18 -10.76 -4.62
N HIS A 84 13.47 -11.04 -4.42
CA HIS A 84 14.28 -11.84 -5.35
C HIS A 84 13.78 -13.28 -5.40
N ALA A 85 13.44 -13.86 -4.25
CA ALA A 85 12.88 -15.20 -4.16
C ALA A 85 11.47 -15.31 -4.75
N ARG A 86 10.73 -14.21 -4.82
CA ARG A 86 9.34 -14.16 -5.34
C ARG A 86 9.27 -13.90 -6.86
N LEU A 87 10.34 -13.39 -7.48
CA LEU A 87 10.43 -13.17 -8.92
C LEU A 87 11.25 -14.30 -9.56
N ASP A 88 10.56 -15.36 -9.98
CA ASP A 88 11.09 -16.63 -10.53
C ASP A 88 12.05 -16.45 -11.73
N GLY A 89 13.30 -16.05 -11.48
CA GLY A 89 14.39 -15.98 -12.47
C GLY A 89 14.17 -15.06 -13.69
N SER A 90 12.98 -14.49 -13.84
CA SER A 90 12.49 -13.85 -15.08
C SER A 90 12.94 -12.39 -15.25
N ALA A 91 13.67 -11.87 -14.27
CA ALA A 91 14.16 -10.50 -14.24
C ALA A 91 15.69 -10.52 -14.10
N PRO A 92 16.44 -10.66 -15.22
CA PRO A 92 17.90 -10.55 -15.20
C PRO A 92 18.35 -9.14 -14.77
N ASN A 93 19.61 -8.99 -14.40
CA ASN A 93 20.25 -7.68 -14.14
C ASN A 93 19.67 -6.87 -12.97
N ARG A 94 19.33 -7.58 -11.91
CA ARG A 94 18.82 -7.04 -10.63
C ARG A 94 19.94 -6.81 -9.62
N CYS A 95 19.86 -5.70 -8.91
CA CYS A 95 20.73 -5.35 -7.79
C CYS A 95 19.98 -5.42 -6.46
N PRO A 96 20.70 -5.69 -5.35
CA PRO A 96 20.16 -5.43 -4.02
C PRO A 96 19.97 -3.92 -3.82
N GLY A 97 19.24 -3.55 -2.77
CA GLY A 97 19.12 -2.16 -2.31
C GLY A 97 20.46 -1.53 -1.96
N LEU A 98 20.49 -0.20 -1.98
CA LEU A 98 21.66 0.58 -1.58
C LEU A 98 21.88 0.52 -0.06
N ALA A 99 23.12 0.75 0.35
CA ALA A 99 23.46 0.95 1.76
C ALA A 99 22.90 2.30 2.26
N GLY A 100 22.59 2.38 3.56
CA GLY A 100 22.08 3.60 4.18
C GLY A 100 21.03 3.28 5.24
N SER A 101 19.76 3.45 4.87
CA SER A 101 18.61 3.28 5.77
C SER A 101 18.21 1.82 6.03
N LEU A 102 18.67 0.88 5.20
CA LEU A 102 18.39 -0.55 5.33
C LEU A 102 19.64 -1.31 5.81
N SER A 103 19.42 -2.35 6.61
CA SER A 103 20.45 -3.33 6.97
C SER A 103 20.88 -4.18 5.77
N ASP A 104 21.99 -4.90 5.92
CA ASP A 104 22.49 -5.82 4.88
C ASP A 104 21.49 -6.93 4.51
N GLU A 105 20.71 -7.39 5.48
CA GLU A 105 19.67 -8.41 5.25
C GLU A 105 18.45 -7.80 4.54
N GLU A 106 18.03 -6.60 4.93
CA GLU A 106 16.89 -5.92 4.30
C GLU A 106 17.19 -5.50 2.88
N ARG A 107 18.40 -4.97 2.60
CA ARG A 107 18.78 -4.58 1.23
C ARG A 107 18.87 -5.78 0.28
N ALA A 108 19.17 -6.97 0.79
CA ALA A 108 19.16 -8.19 0.00
C ALA A 108 17.76 -8.64 -0.41
N LYS A 109 16.71 -8.16 0.27
CA LYS A 109 15.30 -8.51 0.01
C LYS A 109 14.62 -7.60 -1.01
N VAL A 110 15.15 -6.40 -1.25
CA VAL A 110 14.61 -5.44 -2.24
C VAL A 110 15.37 -5.54 -3.57
N ILE A 111 14.73 -5.10 -4.65
CA ILE A 111 15.28 -5.15 -5.99
C ILE A 111 15.43 -3.74 -6.54
N ARG A 112 16.62 -3.43 -7.06
CA ARG A 112 16.85 -2.31 -7.97
C ARG A 112 17.11 -2.85 -9.37
N PHE A 113 16.62 -2.14 -10.37
CA PHE A 113 17.01 -2.27 -11.76
C PHE A 113 17.81 -1.03 -12.11
N ASP A 114 19.08 -1.03 -11.74
CA ASP A 114 19.91 0.16 -11.89
C ASP A 114 20.57 0.22 -13.27
N PRO A 115 20.73 1.43 -13.84
CA PRO A 115 21.41 1.64 -15.11
C PRO A 115 22.90 1.25 -15.09
N CYS A 116 23.46 0.96 -13.91
CA CYS A 116 24.86 0.56 -13.76
C CYS A 116 25.12 -0.91 -14.12
N VAL A 117 24.07 -1.75 -14.16
CA VAL A 117 24.19 -3.18 -14.47
C VAL A 117 24.14 -3.42 -15.97
N ASP A 118 23.28 -2.70 -16.68
CA ASP A 118 23.27 -2.63 -18.14
C ASP A 118 22.66 -1.32 -18.64
N ASP A 119 22.90 -1.03 -19.92
CA ASP A 119 22.36 0.14 -20.58
C ASP A 119 20.86 0.04 -20.96
N LEU A 120 20.23 -1.08 -20.66
CA LEU A 120 18.87 -1.41 -21.09
C LEU A 120 17.83 -1.03 -20.04
N HIS A 121 18.21 -1.00 -18.75
CA HIS A 121 17.27 -0.69 -17.69
C HIS A 121 17.12 0.81 -17.46
N THR A 122 15.84 1.16 -17.27
CA THR A 122 15.34 2.46 -16.85
C THR A 122 15.17 2.35 -15.33
N GLY A 123 15.90 3.13 -14.55
CA GLY A 123 16.02 2.98 -13.10
C GLY A 123 14.67 2.66 -12.43
N PHE A 124 14.56 1.49 -11.79
CA PHE A 124 13.32 1.00 -11.19
C PHE A 124 13.58 0.31 -9.85
N PHE A 125 12.64 0.39 -8.93
CA PHE A 125 12.73 -0.18 -7.60
C PHE A 125 11.51 -1.03 -7.26
N LEU A 126 11.71 -2.12 -6.53
CA LEU A 126 10.64 -2.99 -6.03
C LEU A 126 10.93 -3.44 -4.59
N ALA A 127 9.93 -3.31 -3.73
CA ALA A 127 9.88 -3.92 -2.41
C ALA A 127 8.55 -4.66 -2.20
N LEU A 128 8.59 -5.80 -1.51
CA LEU A 128 7.42 -6.60 -1.18
C LEU A 128 7.27 -6.70 0.33
N PHE A 129 6.04 -6.53 0.81
CA PHE A 129 5.73 -6.65 2.22
C PHE A 129 4.53 -7.56 2.45
N GLU A 130 4.46 -8.12 3.64
CA GLU A 130 3.30 -8.83 4.16
C GLU A 130 2.80 -8.13 5.43
N LYS A 131 1.47 -7.99 5.54
CA LYS A 131 0.84 -7.52 6.75
C LYS A 131 0.66 -8.68 7.72
N THR A 132 1.44 -8.73 8.79
CA THR A 132 1.45 -9.83 9.76
C THR A 132 0.37 -9.69 10.82
N GLU A 133 -0.07 -8.46 11.10
CA GLU A 133 -1.01 -8.17 12.19
C GLU A 133 -2.03 -7.07 11.81
N SER A 134 -3.08 -6.93 12.60
CA SER A 134 -4.04 -5.85 12.43
C SER A 134 -3.41 -4.52 12.84
N VAL A 135 -3.68 -3.47 12.07
CA VAL A 135 -3.30 -2.08 12.44
C VAL A 135 -4.23 -1.53 13.52
N LEU A 136 -5.45 -2.08 13.61
CA LEU A 136 -6.44 -1.72 14.62
C LEU A 136 -6.17 -2.56 15.87
N GLY A 137 -5.60 -1.93 16.91
CA GLY A 137 -5.68 -2.47 18.26
C GLY A 137 -7.14 -2.49 18.70
N ALA A 138 -7.66 -3.66 19.10
CA ALA A 138 -8.85 -3.87 19.92
C ALA A 138 -10.01 -2.87 19.73
N ALA A 139 -10.82 -3.04 18.67
CA ALA A 139 -12.18 -2.51 18.60
C ALA A 139 -13.02 -3.30 17.58
N GLU A 140 -13.18 -4.60 17.83
CA GLU A 140 -14.37 -5.34 17.39
C GLU A 140 -15.05 -5.89 18.66
N GLU A 141 -15.62 -4.98 19.45
CA GLU A 141 -16.81 -5.35 20.22
C GLU A 141 -17.97 -5.21 19.23
N GLU A 142 -18.25 -6.29 18.51
CA GLU A 142 -19.54 -6.47 17.83
C GLU A 142 -20.63 -6.08 18.83
N PRO A 143 -21.50 -5.08 18.58
CA PRO A 143 -22.62 -4.83 19.46
C PRO A 143 -23.49 -6.09 19.45
N SER A 144 -23.44 -6.83 20.55
CA SER A 144 -24.30 -7.99 20.80
C SER A 144 -25.73 -7.61 20.43
N PRO A 145 -26.47 -8.42 19.63
CA PRO A 145 -27.87 -8.12 19.36
C PRO A 145 -28.60 -8.07 20.70
N SER A 146 -29.09 -6.88 21.06
CA SER A 146 -29.89 -6.69 22.26
C SER A 146 -31.13 -7.60 22.19
N PRO A 147 -31.57 -8.19 23.31
CA PRO A 147 -32.76 -9.02 23.31
C PRO A 147 -33.97 -8.16 22.96
N ASN A 148 -34.55 -8.45 21.81
CA ASN A 148 -35.72 -7.78 21.24
C ASN A 148 -36.90 -7.81 22.24
N PRO A 149 -37.39 -6.67 22.76
CA PRO A 149 -38.53 -6.67 23.65
C PRO A 149 -39.82 -6.71 22.81
N ASN A 150 -40.35 -7.93 22.72
CA ASN A 150 -41.75 -8.31 22.52
C ASN A 150 -42.42 -8.16 21.13
N PRO A 151 -43.28 -9.12 20.74
CA PRO A 151 -44.03 -9.10 19.49
C PRO A 151 -45.29 -8.25 19.67
N ASN A 152 -45.51 -7.28 18.78
CA ASN A 152 -46.78 -6.55 18.75
C ASN A 152 -47.86 -7.45 18.12
N PRO A 153 -49.07 -7.55 18.70
CA PRO A 153 -50.09 -8.47 18.25
C PRO A 153 -50.80 -7.92 17.01
N ASN A 154 -51.11 -8.85 16.11
CA ASN A 154 -51.84 -8.70 14.85
C ASN A 154 -53.02 -7.70 14.92
N PRO A 155 -53.11 -6.67 14.05
CA PRO A 155 -54.33 -5.88 13.91
C PRO A 155 -55.33 -6.55 12.95
N ASN A 156 -56.46 -6.92 13.55
CA ASN A 156 -57.78 -7.31 13.02
C ASN A 156 -58.09 -7.02 11.52
N PRO A 157 -58.53 -8.02 10.71
CA PRO A 157 -58.81 -7.87 9.27
C PRO A 157 -60.12 -7.14 8.90
N ASN A 158 -60.85 -6.53 9.85
CA ASN A 158 -62.16 -5.91 9.58
C ASN A 158 -62.18 -4.36 9.56
N ALA A 159 -61.12 -3.72 9.07
CA ALA A 159 -61.14 -2.27 8.83
C ALA A 159 -61.72 -1.95 7.44
N ASN A 160 -62.93 -1.40 7.41
CA ASN A 160 -63.67 -0.98 6.23
C ASN A 160 -62.99 0.23 5.53
N PRO A 161 -62.63 0.17 4.23
CA PRO A 161 -61.73 1.16 3.62
C PRO A 161 -62.38 2.44 3.06
N TYR A 162 -63.68 2.71 3.20
CA TYR A 162 -64.27 3.93 2.62
C TYR A 162 -65.37 4.59 3.47
N PRO A 163 -65.10 5.76 4.06
CA PRO A 163 -66.14 6.74 4.40
C PRO A 163 -66.09 7.94 3.44
N ASN A 164 -67.12 8.02 2.59
CA ASN A 164 -67.73 9.20 1.93
C ASN A 164 -66.87 10.45 1.63
N ALA A 165 -66.67 10.70 0.32
CA ALA A 165 -66.33 12.01 -0.22
C ALA A 165 -67.61 12.86 -0.44
N PRO A 166 -67.61 14.18 -0.16
CA PRO A 166 -68.66 15.09 -0.61
C PRO A 166 -68.34 15.74 -1.97
N LEU A 167 -69.41 16.10 -2.68
CA LEU A 167 -69.49 16.72 -4.02
C LEU A 167 -68.74 18.05 -4.15
#